data_AF-A0A8H6JBJ2-F1
#
_entry.id   AF-A0A8H6JBJ2-F1
#
_cell.length_a   1.000
_cell.length_b   1.000
_cell.length_c   1.000
_cell.angle_alpha   90.00
_cell.angle_beta   90.00
_cell.angle_gamma   90.00
#
_symmetry.space_group_name_H-M   'P 1'
#
loop_
_entity.id
_entity.type
_entity.pdbx_description
1 polymer ?
#
loop_
_entity_poly.entity_id
_entity_poly.type
_entity_poly.pdbx_seq_one_letter_code
_entity_poly.pdbx_strand_id
1 'polypeptide(L)'
;MRTQVMSSHVTTRFLVMSDTHGQGTYSDYAPNESFDVVIHCGNLTQHSKLAEFRDTLEMLSGLRAPLKLVIVGNHDFTLDPDAFKTKIEEAKAGPRLGPTRSTVNGTEGSSRSGR
;
A
#
# COMPACT_ATOMS: atom_id res chain seq x y z
N MET A 1 -49.64 -14.32 -21.19
CA MET A 1 -49.00 -13.23 -20.41
C MET A 1 -47.51 -13.50 -20.36
N ARG A 2 -46.67 -12.63 -20.95
CA ARG A 2 -45.21 -12.71 -20.81
C ARG A 2 -44.81 -11.85 -19.61
N THR A 3 -44.27 -12.48 -18.57
CA THR A 3 -43.70 -11.76 -17.42
C THR A 3 -42.36 -11.17 -17.84
N GLN A 4 -42.31 -9.85 -17.97
CA GLN A 4 -41.06 -9.15 -18.24
C GLN A 4 -40.27 -9.06 -16.94
N VAL A 5 -39.20 -9.83 -16.82
CA VAL A 5 -38.23 -9.69 -15.73
C VAL A 5 -37.52 -8.35 -15.96
N MET A 6 -37.78 -7.36 -15.11
CA MET A 6 -36.99 -6.13 -15.13
C MET A 6 -35.57 -6.47 -14.72
N SER A 7 -34.61 -6.33 -15.63
CA SER A 7 -33.18 -6.36 -15.29
C SER A 7 -32.89 -5.12 -14.45
N SER A 8 -33.01 -5.24 -13.13
CA SER A 8 -32.62 -4.19 -12.20
C SER A 8 -31.10 -4.21 -12.06
N HIS A 9 -30.43 -3.25 -12.67
CA HIS A 9 -29.01 -3.02 -12.38
C HIS A 9 -28.87 -2.39 -11.00
N VAL A 10 -27.97 -2.95 -10.18
CA VAL A 10 -27.58 -2.35 -8.89
C VAL A 10 -26.27 -1.60 -9.12
N THR A 11 -26.35 -0.27 -9.12
CA THR A 11 -25.15 0.58 -9.15
C THR A 11 -24.38 0.39 -7.85
N THR A 12 -23.09 0.07 -7.96
CA THR A 12 -22.20 -0.16 -6.82
C THR A 12 -21.03 0.81 -6.88
N ARG A 13 -20.76 1.53 -5.80
CA ARG A 13 -19.65 2.47 -5.66
C ARG A 13 -18.50 1.83 -4.90
N PHE A 14 -17.36 1.75 -5.56
CA PHE A 14 -16.11 1.29 -4.97
C PHE A 14 -15.22 2.49 -4.64
N LEU A 15 -14.58 2.42 -3.47
CA LEU A 15 -13.39 3.20 -3.16
C LEU A 15 -12.19 2.26 -3.16
N VAL A 16 -11.23 2.51 -4.05
CA VAL A 16 -9.98 1.75 -4.13
C VAL A 16 -8.82 2.67 -3.75
N MET A 17 -7.99 2.22 -2.82
CA MET A 17 -6.82 2.95 -2.30
C MET A 17 -5.68 1.99 -1.97
N SER A 18 -4.49 2.53 -1.74
CA SER A 18 -3.27 1.78 -1.46
C SER A 18 -2.23 2.70 -0.81
N ASP A 19 -1.14 2.13 -0.30
CA ASP A 19 0.09 2.87 0.07
C ASP A 19 -0.16 4.01 1.06
N THR A 20 -1.03 3.76 2.04
CA THR A 20 -1.34 4.72 3.10
C THR A 20 -0.17 4.88 4.06
N HIS A 21 0.65 3.85 4.27
CA HIS A 21 1.86 3.92 5.09
C HIS A 21 1.64 4.50 6.50
N GLY A 22 0.50 4.21 7.13
CA GLY A 22 0.12 4.75 8.45
C GLY A 22 -0.29 6.23 8.43
N GLN A 23 -0.43 6.85 7.26
CA GLN A 23 -0.87 8.23 7.11
C GLN A 23 -2.41 8.26 7.05
N GLY A 24 -3.05 8.41 8.21
CA GLY A 24 -4.51 8.31 8.38
C GLY A 24 -5.37 9.42 7.77
N THR A 25 -4.96 10.05 6.66
CA THR A 25 -5.52 11.33 6.22
C THR A 25 -6.72 11.23 5.27
N TYR A 26 -7.09 10.04 4.76
CA TYR A 26 -8.15 9.96 3.74
C TYR A 26 -9.52 10.44 4.25
N SER A 27 -9.87 10.18 5.52
CA SER A 27 -11.13 10.66 6.11
C SER A 27 -11.29 12.18 6.07
N ASP A 28 -10.18 12.91 6.06
CA ASP A 28 -10.18 14.37 6.03
C ASP A 28 -10.54 14.91 4.64
N TYR A 29 -10.28 14.14 3.58
CA TYR A 29 -10.54 14.55 2.20
C TYR A 29 -11.96 14.25 1.72
N ALA A 30 -12.65 13.28 2.31
CA ALA A 30 -13.99 12.86 1.86
C ALA A 30 -14.94 12.49 3.03
N PRO A 31 -15.15 13.37 4.02
CA PRO A 31 -15.95 13.05 5.21
C PRO A 31 -17.42 12.74 4.90
N ASN A 32 -17.93 13.21 3.77
CA ASN A 32 -19.34 13.11 3.38
C ASN A 32 -19.58 12.20 2.17
N GLU A 33 -18.64 11.33 1.82
CA GLU A 33 -18.87 10.29 0.80
C GLU A 33 -19.29 8.95 1.41
N SER A 34 -20.09 8.18 0.68
CA SER A 34 -20.49 6.82 1.04
C SER A 34 -20.16 5.89 -0.11
N PHE A 35 -19.70 4.71 0.23
CA PHE A 35 -19.28 3.67 -0.71
C PHE A 35 -19.96 2.36 -0.33
N ASP A 36 -20.14 1.47 -1.30
CA ASP A 36 -20.65 0.12 -1.02
C ASP A 36 -19.50 -0.80 -0.61
N VAL A 37 -18.32 -0.59 -1.20
CA VAL A 37 -17.12 -1.37 -0.94
C VAL A 37 -15.88 -0.48 -0.90
N VAL A 38 -15.05 -0.66 0.13
CA VAL A 38 -13.69 -0.12 0.18
C VAL A 38 -12.71 -1.26 -0.06
N ILE A 39 -11.68 -1.03 -0.88
CA ILE A 39 -10.57 -1.95 -1.10
C ILE A 39 -9.26 -1.20 -0.85
N HIS A 40 -8.46 -1.69 0.11
CA HIS A 40 -7.10 -1.22 0.35
C HIS A 40 -6.09 -2.24 -0.22
N CYS A 41 -5.29 -1.84 -1.19
CA CYS A 41 -4.49 -2.73 -2.05
C CYS A 41 -3.04 -2.96 -1.59
N GLY A 42 -2.74 -2.76 -0.31
CA GLY A 42 -1.42 -3.02 0.27
C GLY A 42 -0.74 -1.80 0.85
N ASN A 43 0.37 -2.03 1.53
CA ASN A 43 1.23 -1.03 2.16
C ASN A 43 0.44 -0.17 3.15
N LEU A 44 -0.21 -0.86 4.09
CA LEU A 44 -0.89 -0.23 5.21
C LEU A 44 0.11 0.53 6.10
N THR A 45 1.33 0.03 6.17
CA THR A 45 2.38 0.51 7.06
C THR A 45 3.61 0.97 6.30
N GLN A 46 4.47 1.75 6.94
CA GLN A 46 5.78 2.09 6.40
C GLN A 46 6.83 1.06 6.86
N HIS A 47 6.70 0.59 8.10
CA HIS A 47 7.69 -0.20 8.82
C HIS A 47 7.09 -1.43 9.49
N SER A 48 5.87 -1.83 9.14
CA SER A 48 5.20 -2.98 9.75
C SER A 48 4.99 -2.87 11.26
N LYS A 49 4.83 -1.64 11.77
CA LYS A 49 4.63 -1.41 13.20
C LYS A 49 3.16 -1.49 13.56
N LEU A 50 2.86 -2.02 14.74
CA LEU A 50 1.49 -2.10 15.26
C LEU A 50 0.79 -0.74 15.33
N ALA A 51 1.53 0.34 15.63
CA ALA A 51 0.97 1.69 15.63
C ALA A 51 0.48 2.09 14.22
N GLU A 52 1.31 1.90 13.20
CA GLU A 52 0.96 2.23 11.81
C GLU A 52 -0.23 1.40 11.30
N PHE A 53 -0.34 0.13 11.70
CA PHE A 53 -1.54 -0.67 11.41
C PHE A 53 -2.79 -0.07 12.05
N ARG A 54 -2.70 0.38 13.31
CA ARG A 54 -3.83 1.02 14.00
C ARG A 54 -4.25 2.30 13.29
N ASP A 55 -3.29 3.15 12.94
CA ASP A 55 -3.57 4.43 12.27
C ASP A 55 -4.30 4.21 10.94
N THR A 56 -3.83 3.28 10.11
CA THR A 56 -4.47 2.95 8.84
C THR A 56 -5.84 2.31 9.04
N LEU A 57 -5.98 1.38 9.99
CA LEU A 57 -7.27 0.72 10.26
C LEU A 57 -8.29 1.68 10.87
N GLU A 58 -7.87 2.64 11.69
CA GLU A 58 -8.73 3.68 12.25
C GLU A 58 -9.25 4.60 11.13
N MET A 59 -8.37 5.06 10.24
CA MET A 59 -8.78 5.80 9.03
C MET A 59 -9.78 5.01 8.19
N LEU A 60 -9.49 3.73 7.90
CA LEU A 60 -10.40 2.87 7.14
C LEU A 60 -11.73 2.70 7.86
N SER A 61 -11.74 2.56 9.20
CA SER A 61 -12.95 2.41 10.01
C SER A 61 -13.87 3.62 9.93
N GLY A 62 -13.31 4.83 9.78
CA GLY A 62 -14.06 6.07 9.60
C GLY A 62 -14.80 6.17 8.27
N LEU A 63 -14.47 5.33 7.29
CA LEU A 63 -15.13 5.34 5.98
C LEU A 63 -16.53 4.73 6.03
N ARG A 64 -17.51 5.44 5.47
CA ARG A 64 -18.91 5.01 5.39
C ARG A 64 -19.08 3.98 4.27
N ALA A 65 -18.72 2.74 4.58
CA ALA A 65 -18.91 1.58 3.72
C ALA A 65 -19.22 0.32 4.52
N PRO A 66 -20.20 -0.49 4.13
CA PRO A 66 -20.56 -1.73 4.82
C PRO A 66 -19.50 -2.83 4.64
N LEU A 67 -18.77 -2.83 3.52
CA LEU A 67 -17.68 -3.78 3.25
C LEU A 67 -16.34 -3.04 3.09
N LYS A 68 -15.32 -3.53 3.79
CA LYS A 68 -13.94 -3.05 3.71
C LYS A 68 -13.02 -4.25 3.54
N LEU A 69 -12.38 -4.35 2.39
CA LEU A 69 -11.39 -5.38 2.06
C LEU A 69 -10.00 -4.78 2.17
N VAL A 70 -9.11 -5.47 2.86
CA VAL A 70 -7.75 -4.99 3.12
C VAL A 70 -6.78 -6.09 2.72
N ILE A 71 -5.89 -5.76 1.80
CA ILE A 71 -4.82 -6.62 1.30
C ILE A 71 -3.51 -6.07 1.89
N VAL A 72 -2.63 -6.95 2.33
CA VAL A 72 -1.31 -6.60 2.88
C VAL A 72 -0.31 -6.40 1.75
N GLY A 73 0.57 -5.41 1.90
CA GLY A 73 1.67 -5.14 0.96
C GLY A 73 3.03 -5.58 1.49
N ASN A 74 4.08 -5.31 0.73
CA ASN A 74 5.45 -5.68 1.08
C ASN A 74 5.99 -4.97 2.34
N HIS A 75 5.41 -3.80 2.69
CA HIS A 75 5.73 -3.11 3.94
C HIS A 75 5.06 -3.73 5.17
N ASP A 76 4.05 -4.57 4.97
CA ASP A 76 3.26 -5.19 6.03
C ASP A 76 3.81 -6.57 6.44
N PHE A 77 5.13 -6.78 6.27
CA PHE A 77 5.82 -8.05 6.41
C PHE A 77 5.66 -8.77 7.76
N THR A 78 5.27 -8.08 8.84
CA THR A 78 4.96 -8.73 10.14
C THR A 78 3.70 -9.59 10.10
N LEU A 79 2.87 -9.42 9.07
CA LEU A 79 1.69 -10.24 8.81
C LEU A 79 1.99 -11.48 7.95
N ASP A 80 3.21 -11.59 7.41
CA ASP A 80 3.71 -12.76 6.67
C ASP A 80 4.85 -13.41 7.47
N PRO A 81 4.65 -14.61 8.04
CA PRO A 81 5.67 -15.29 8.84
C PRO A 81 7.02 -15.50 8.14
N ASP A 82 7.03 -15.72 6.82
CA ASP A 82 8.26 -16.00 6.08
C ASP A 82 8.98 -14.71 5.69
N ALA A 83 8.24 -13.67 5.31
CA ALA A 83 8.79 -12.33 5.13
C ALA A 83 9.35 -11.78 6.46
N PHE A 84 8.65 -12.00 7.58
CA PHE A 84 9.09 -11.60 8.91
C PHE A 84 10.41 -12.27 9.31
N LYS A 85 10.53 -13.60 9.15
CA LYS A 85 11.80 -14.32 9.39
C LYS A 85 12.93 -13.75 8.53
N THR A 86 12.68 -13.52 7.24
CA THR A 86 13.68 -12.96 6.33
C THR A 86 14.18 -11.60 6.82
N LYS A 87 13.28 -10.72 7.27
CA LYS A 87 13.62 -9.39 7.81
C LYS A 87 14.44 -9.47 9.11
N ILE A 88 14.17 -10.44 9.97
CA ILE A 88 14.97 -10.67 11.18
C ILE A 88 16.39 -11.11 10.84
N GLU A 89 16.56 -12.02 9.86
CA GLU A 89 17.89 -12.44 9.42
C GLU A 89 18.67 -11.31 8.73
N GLU A 90 18.00 -10.49 7.92
CA GLU A 90 18.59 -9.27 7.35
C GLU A 90 19.09 -8.30 8.43
N ALA A 91 18.30 -8.10 9.50
CA ALA A 91 18.68 -7.22 10.61
C ALA A 91 19.89 -7.76 11.40
N LYS A 92 19.98 -9.08 11.59
CA LYS A 92 21.13 -9.75 12.25
C LYS A 92 22.41 -9.67 11.42
N ALA A 93 22.30 -9.73 10.09
CA ALA A 93 23.45 -9.68 9.18
C ALA A 93 24.15 -8.29 9.15
N GLY A 94 23.55 -7.27 9.77
CA GLY A 94 24.06 -5.91 9.76
C GLY A 94 23.90 -5.24 8.39
N PRO A 95 24.29 -3.95 8.26
CA PRO A 95 24.24 -3.26 6.99
C PRO A 95 25.11 -4.04 5.99
N ARG A 96 24.53 -4.43 4.85
CA ARG A 96 25.35 -4.82 3.70
C ARG A 96 26.15 -3.58 3.31
N LEU A 97 27.41 -3.53 3.73
CA LEU A 97 28.39 -2.65 3.10
C LEU A 97 28.44 -3.14 1.65
N GLY A 98 27.68 -2.48 0.77
CA GLY A 98 27.87 -2.64 -0.66
C GLY A 98 29.34 -2.37 -0.98
N PRO A 99 29.91 -2.97 -2.04
CA PRO A 99 31.30 -2.69 -2.40
C PRO A 99 31.46 -1.17 -2.46
N THR A 100 32.33 -0.63 -1.60
CA THR A 100 32.74 0.78 -1.67
C THR A 100 33.11 1.01 -3.10
N ARG A 101 32.33 1.85 -3.80
CA ARG A 101 32.60 2.23 -5.18
C ARG A 101 33.98 2.88 -5.14
N SER A 102 35.02 2.10 -5.41
CA SER A 102 36.36 2.62 -5.58
C SER A 102 36.23 3.60 -6.74
N THR A 103 36.34 4.89 -6.43
CA THR A 103 36.53 5.93 -7.42
C THR A 103 37.83 5.60 -8.13
N VAL A 104 37.73 4.81 -9.20
CA VAL A 104 38.79 4.75 -10.19
C VAL A 104 38.70 6.09 -10.91
N ASN A 105 39.52 7.03 -10.47
CA ASN A 105 39.85 8.22 -11.23
C ASN A 105 40.40 7.74 -12.57
N GLY A 106 39.59 7.89 -13.63
CA GLY A 106 39.91 7.45 -14.97
C GLY A 106 39.17 8.30 -15.98
N THR A 107 39.76 9.47 -16.27
CA THR A 107 39.75 10.23 -17.53
C THR A 107 38.43 10.42 -18.29
N GLU A 108 38.12 11.71 -18.45
CA GLU A 108 37.13 12.30 -19.35
C GLU A 108 37.08 11.63 -20.73
N GLY A 109 35.87 11.24 -21.15
CA GLY A 109 35.54 10.81 -22.50
C GLY A 109 34.29 11.55 -22.96
N SER A 110 34.50 12.67 -23.65
CA SER A 110 33.49 13.43 -24.39
C SER A 110 32.70 12.53 -25.35
N SER A 111 31.36 12.64 -25.34
CA SER A 111 30.52 12.26 -26.48
C SER A 111 29.19 13.01 -26.46
N ARG A 112 28.98 13.79 -27.51
CA ARG A 112 27.79 14.57 -27.87
C ARG A 112 26.65 13.68 -28.43
N SER A 113 25.44 14.20 -28.28
CA SER A 113 24.30 14.23 -29.22
C SER A 113 23.27 13.08 -29.29
N GLY A 114 22.00 13.53 -29.33
CA GLY A 114 20.81 12.88 -29.93
C GLY A 114 19.99 12.09 -28.92
N ARG A 115 18.69 12.32 -28.71
CA ARG A 115 17.62 13.00 -29.44
C ARG A 115 16.62 13.56 -28.43
#